data_AF-A0A973H3E0-F1
#
_entry.id   AF-A0A973H3E0-F1
#
_cell.length_a   1.000
_cell.length_b   1.000
_cell.length_c   1.000
_cell.angle_alpha   90.00
_cell.angle_beta   90.00
_cell.angle_gamma   90.00
#
_symmetry.space_group_name_H-M   'P 1'
#
loop_
_entity.id
_entity.type
_entity.pdbx_description
1 polymer ?
#
loop_
_entity_poly.entity_id
_entity_poly.type
_entity_poly.pdbx_seq_one_letter_code
_entity_poly.pdbx_strand_id
1 'polypeptide(L)'
;HDVPWIADASRRIERHFAVDVTAEQRNVGARAVDPAGRLGLTQRTVRWSRRIPVDAHLANLGSHSIFLVADEEHTTAFLTEERRHLLQVFPDGIVEETYDVKLFVALNA
;
A
#
# COMPACT_ATOMS: atom_id res chain seq x y z
N HIS A 1 1.20 8.73 4.77
CA HIS A 1 1.20 9.08 3.34
C HIS A 1 0.89 10.57 3.19
N ASP A 2 1.41 11.26 2.18
CA ASP A 2 1.17 12.69 1.91
C ASP A 2 -0.21 12.96 1.25
N VAL A 3 -0.76 11.96 0.56
CA VAL A 3 -2.16 11.97 0.06
C VAL A 3 -3.13 11.67 1.21
N PRO A 4 -4.08 12.58 1.56
CA PRO A 4 -4.90 12.46 2.76
C PRO A 4 -5.77 11.20 2.84
N TRP A 5 -6.51 10.86 1.78
CA TRP A 5 -7.42 9.71 1.80
C TRP A 5 -6.67 8.38 1.97
N ILE A 6 -5.46 8.27 1.40
CA ILE A 6 -4.57 7.12 1.58
C ILE A 6 -4.10 7.05 3.03
N ALA A 7 -3.75 8.19 3.64
CA ALA A 7 -3.38 8.25 5.05
C ALA A 7 -4.55 7.88 5.97
N ASP A 8 -5.77 8.28 5.64
CA ASP A 8 -6.98 7.85 6.35
C ASP A 8 -7.21 6.34 6.24
N ALA A 9 -7.05 5.77 5.04
CA ALA A 9 -7.18 4.34 4.78
C ALA A 9 -6.14 3.52 5.56
N SER A 10 -4.86 3.92 5.54
CA SER A 10 -3.81 3.27 6.35
C SER A 10 -4.15 3.28 7.83
N ARG A 11 -4.63 4.41 8.36
CA ARG A 11 -5.06 4.52 9.76
C ARG A 11 -6.25 3.62 10.11
N ARG A 12 -7.16 3.37 9.16
CA ARG A 12 -8.27 2.42 9.36
C ARG A 12 -7.76 0.98 9.43
N ILE A 13 -6.83 0.60 8.54
CA ILE A 13 -6.18 -0.73 8.56
C ILE A 13 -5.44 -0.95 9.88
N GLU A 14 -4.59 0.00 10.28
CA GLU A 14 -3.82 -0.07 11.52
C GLU A 14 -4.71 -0.27 12.75
N ARG A 15 -5.81 0.50 12.85
CA ARG A 15 -6.78 0.34 13.94
C ARG A 15 -7.53 -0.97 13.89
N HIS A 16 -7.91 -1.44 12.70
CA HIS A 16 -8.73 -2.64 12.56
C HIS A 16 -7.93 -3.91 12.90
N PHE A 17 -6.70 -4.00 12.41
CA PHE A 17 -5.85 -5.18 12.60
C PHE A 17 -4.85 -5.05 13.76
N ALA A 18 -4.84 -3.93 14.47
CA ALA A 18 -3.89 -3.62 15.54
C ALA A 18 -2.42 -3.79 15.13
N VAL A 19 -2.07 -3.36 13.91
CA VAL A 19 -0.71 -3.41 13.35
C VAL A 19 -0.17 -2.01 13.08
N ASP A 20 1.15 -1.89 12.92
CA ASP A 20 1.81 -0.70 12.36
C ASP A 20 2.21 -0.96 10.89
N VAL A 21 1.31 -0.63 9.96
CA VAL A 21 1.54 -0.79 8.51
C VAL A 21 2.64 0.17 8.03
N THR A 22 2.80 1.33 8.67
CA THR A 22 3.84 2.30 8.29
C THR A 22 5.24 1.81 8.60
N ALA A 23 5.43 0.99 9.64
CA ALA A 23 6.72 0.37 9.95
C ALA A 23 7.15 -0.63 8.86
N GLU A 24 6.24 -1.47 8.38
CA GLU A 24 6.51 -2.45 7.30
C GLU A 24 6.97 -1.77 6.00
N GLN A 25 6.31 -0.69 5.59
CA GLN A 25 6.67 0.05 4.37
C GLN A 25 8.05 0.76 4.46
N ARG A 26 8.53 1.05 5.67
CA ARG A 26 9.83 1.70 5.89
C ARG A 26 11.02 0.76 5.68
N ASN A 27 10.81 -0.56 5.69
CA ASN A 27 11.89 -1.55 5.60
C ASN A 27 12.51 -1.73 4.22
N VAL A 28 11.94 -1.15 3.16
CA VAL A 28 12.51 -1.23 1.81
C VAL A 28 13.62 -0.19 1.64
N GLY A 29 14.87 -0.59 1.89
CA GLY A 29 16.08 0.22 1.73
C GLY A 29 17.21 -0.54 1.06
N ALA A 30 18.34 0.13 0.77
CA ALA A 30 19.46 -0.48 0.05
C ALA A 30 19.95 -1.80 0.68
N ARG A 31 19.96 -1.92 2.02
CA ARG A 31 20.34 -3.16 2.71
C ARG A 31 19.33 -4.30 2.59
N ALA A 32 18.06 -4.01 2.30
CA ALA A 32 17.08 -5.05 1.99
C ALA A 32 17.32 -5.63 0.59
N VAL A 33 17.87 -4.83 -0.32
CA VAL A 33 18.13 -5.22 -1.72
C VAL A 33 19.52 -5.82 -1.90
N ASP A 34 20.52 -5.28 -1.21
CA ASP A 34 21.90 -5.79 -1.18
C ASP A 34 22.42 -5.82 0.27
N PRO A 35 22.12 -6.88 1.01
CA PRO A 35 22.54 -7.02 2.40
C PRO A 35 24.07 -7.01 2.57
N ALA A 36 24.80 -7.46 1.56
CA ALA A 36 26.26 -7.55 1.59
C ALA A 36 26.96 -6.25 1.18
N GLY A 37 26.23 -5.28 0.63
CA GLY A 37 26.76 -3.98 0.21
C GLY A 37 27.80 -4.07 -0.92
N ARG A 38 27.69 -5.09 -1.77
CA ARG A 38 28.64 -5.37 -2.85
C ARG A 38 28.27 -4.69 -4.17
N LEU A 39 27.03 -4.27 -4.31
CA LEU A 39 26.49 -3.62 -5.50
C LEU A 39 26.59 -2.11 -5.36
N GLY A 40 27.04 -1.43 -6.41
CA GLY A 40 26.98 0.04 -6.54
C GLY A 40 25.55 0.51 -6.80
N LEU A 41 24.63 0.28 -5.85
CA LEU A 41 23.21 0.60 -6.00
C LEU A 41 22.99 2.12 -6.12
N THR A 42 22.35 2.52 -7.21
CA THR A 42 21.70 3.82 -7.33
C THR A 42 20.23 3.68 -6.95
N GLN A 43 19.80 4.45 -5.95
CA GLN A 43 18.39 4.54 -5.55
C GLN A 43 17.71 5.75 -6.19
N ARG A 44 16.50 5.57 -6.68
CA ARG A 44 15.58 6.64 -7.10
C ARG A 44 14.20 6.37 -6.52
N THR A 45 13.47 7.43 -6.18
CA THR A 45 12.05 7.34 -5.87
C THR A 45 11.27 7.94 -7.03
N VAL A 46 10.38 7.16 -7.62
CA VAL A 46 9.53 7.58 -8.74
C VAL A 46 8.09 7.62 -8.26
N ARG A 47 7.45 8.78 -8.35
CA ARG A 47 6.04 8.92 -8.01
C ARG A 47 5.18 8.56 -9.21
N TRP A 48 4.13 7.78 -8.98
CA TRP A 48 3.21 7.32 -10.01
C TRP A 48 1.79 7.26 -9.46
N SER A 49 0.79 7.54 -10.30
CA SER A 49 -0.62 7.38 -9.96
C SER A 49 -1.39 6.63 -11.04
N ARG A 50 -2.50 6.02 -10.63
CA ARG A 50 -3.50 5.41 -11.52
C ARG A 50 -4.91 5.71 -11.04
N ARG A 51 -5.85 5.76 -11.97
CA ARG A 51 -7.29 5.89 -11.69
C ARG A 51 -7.97 4.57 -11.95
N ILE A 52 -8.64 4.02 -10.95
CA ILE A 52 -9.30 2.71 -11.03
C ILE A 52 -10.64 2.71 -10.30
N PRO A 53 -11.56 1.79 -10.64
CA PRO A 53 -12.78 1.59 -9.86
C PRO A 53 -12.49 1.22 -8.41
N VAL A 54 -13.34 1.67 -7.48
CA VAL A 54 -13.30 1.30 -6.05
C VAL A 54 -13.20 -0.22 -5.87
N ASP A 55 -13.94 -0.99 -6.67
CA ASP A 55 -13.96 -2.45 -6.60
C ASP A 55 -12.59 -3.05 -6.92
N ALA A 56 -11.89 -2.50 -7.92
CA ALA A 56 -10.54 -2.94 -8.28
C ALA A 56 -9.51 -2.55 -7.20
N HIS A 57 -9.68 -1.39 -6.58
CA HIS A 57 -8.87 -0.97 -5.44
C HIS A 57 -9.04 -1.92 -4.24
N LEU A 58 -10.28 -2.26 -3.88
CA LEU A 58 -10.58 -3.17 -2.77
C LEU A 58 -10.08 -4.58 -3.04
N ALA A 59 -10.20 -5.08 -4.28
CA ALA A 59 -9.64 -6.37 -4.67
C ALA A 59 -8.11 -6.39 -4.54
N ASN A 60 -7.44 -5.31 -4.98
CA ASN A 60 -5.99 -5.15 -4.78
C ASN A 60 -5.63 -5.11 -3.29
N LEU A 61 -6.38 -4.34 -2.48
CA LEU A 61 -6.16 -4.23 -1.04
C LEU A 61 -6.29 -5.58 -0.32
N GLY A 62 -7.32 -6.37 -0.66
CA GLY A 62 -7.54 -7.70 -0.10
C GLY A 62 -6.45 -8.72 -0.42
N SER A 63 -5.59 -8.46 -1.41
CA SER A 63 -4.43 -9.31 -1.71
C SER A 63 -3.24 -9.09 -0.76
N HIS A 64 -3.27 -8.04 0.06
CA HIS A 64 -2.20 -7.76 1.00
C HIS A 64 -2.17 -8.84 2.10
N SER A 65 -0.96 -9.23 2.50
CA SER A 65 -0.72 -10.35 3.42
C SER A 65 -1.52 -10.27 4.72
N ILE A 66 -1.75 -9.08 5.26
CA ILE A 66 -2.53 -8.88 6.49
C ILE A 66 -3.98 -9.38 6.37
N PHE A 67 -4.59 -9.24 5.19
CA PHE A 67 -5.95 -9.74 4.92
C PHE A 67 -5.97 -11.24 4.63
N LEU A 68 -4.84 -11.80 4.17
CA LEU A 68 -4.70 -13.24 3.90
C LEU A 68 -4.48 -14.06 5.16
N VAL A 69 -3.89 -13.47 6.21
CA VAL A 69 -3.68 -14.14 7.51
C VAL A 69 -4.83 -13.92 8.50
N ALA A 70 -5.72 -12.97 8.21
CA ALA A 70 -6.91 -12.72 9.02
C ALA A 70 -8.05 -13.67 8.65
N ASP A 71 -8.98 -13.86 9.59
CA ASP A 71 -10.19 -14.65 9.34
C ASP A 71 -11.04 -14.03 8.23
N GLU A 72 -11.65 -14.86 7.38
CA GLU A 72 -12.40 -14.41 6.20
C GLU A 72 -13.55 -13.43 6.55
N GLU A 73 -14.25 -13.68 7.65
CA GLU A 73 -15.32 -12.80 8.16
C GLU A 73 -14.76 -11.43 8.56
N HIS A 74 -13.59 -11.40 9.21
CA HIS A 74 -12.91 -10.18 9.64
C HIS A 74 -12.47 -9.35 8.43
N THR A 75 -11.85 -10.00 7.44
CA THR A 75 -11.47 -9.36 6.17
C THR A 75 -12.69 -8.80 5.42
N THR A 76 -13.78 -9.58 5.36
CA THR A 76 -15.02 -9.16 4.67
C THR A 76 -15.67 -7.96 5.36
N ALA A 77 -15.72 -7.97 6.71
CA ALA A 77 -16.23 -6.85 7.49
C ALA A 77 -15.43 -5.57 7.23
N PHE A 78 -14.09 -5.65 7.22
CA PHE A 78 -13.25 -4.51 6.88
C PHE A 78 -13.52 -3.98 5.48
N LEU A 79 -13.47 -4.84 4.44
CA LEU A 79 -13.59 -4.42 3.05
C LEU A 79 -14.98 -3.82 2.75
N THR A 80 -16.02 -4.29 3.43
CA THR A 80 -17.38 -3.74 3.33
C THR A 80 -17.45 -2.31 3.88
N GLU A 81 -16.87 -2.08 5.06
CA GLU A 81 -16.84 -0.75 5.67
C GLU A 81 -15.90 0.20 4.91
N GLU A 82 -14.77 -0.31 4.40
CA GLU A 82 -13.85 0.47 3.58
C GLU A 82 -14.51 0.93 2.28
N ARG A 83 -15.30 0.06 1.62
CA ARG A 83 -16.11 0.46 0.45
C ARG A 83 -17.02 1.65 0.79
N ARG A 84 -17.69 1.62 1.95
CA ARG A 84 -18.60 2.69 2.37
C ARG A 84 -17.86 4.01 2.54
N HIS A 85 -16.67 3.98 3.16
CA HIS A 85 -15.82 5.16 3.30
C HIS A 85 -15.34 5.69 1.94
N LEU A 86 -14.89 4.81 1.05
CA LEU A 86 -14.39 5.22 -0.27
C LEU A 86 -15.50 5.85 -1.11
N LEU A 87 -16.72 5.30 -1.12
CA LEU A 87 -17.84 5.88 -1.86
C LEU A 87 -18.33 7.22 -1.29
N GLN A 88 -18.05 7.52 -0.01
CA GLN A 88 -18.30 8.85 0.56
C GLN A 88 -17.30 9.89 0.04
N VAL A 89 -16.05 9.49 -0.22
CA VAL A 89 -14.99 10.37 -0.73
C VAL A 89 -15.00 10.45 -2.25
N PHE A 90 -15.31 9.35 -2.92
CA PHE A 90 -15.31 9.15 -4.37
C PHE A 90 -16.70 8.71 -4.83
N PRO A 91 -17.67 9.63 -4.91
CA PRO A 91 -19.05 9.30 -5.27
C PRO A 91 -19.21 8.81 -6.72
N ASP A 92 -18.23 9.08 -7.58
CA ASP A 92 -18.15 8.55 -8.96
C ASP A 92 -17.60 7.11 -9.02
N GLY A 93 -17.19 6.55 -7.88
CA GLY A 93 -16.65 5.21 -7.78
C GLY A 93 -15.25 5.03 -8.36
N ILE A 94 -14.51 6.12 -8.65
CA ILE A 94 -13.15 6.07 -9.18
C ILE A 94 -12.18 6.66 -8.16
N VAL A 95 -11.22 5.84 -7.70
CA VAL A 95 -10.13 6.31 -6.84
C VAL A 95 -8.92 6.69 -7.69
N GLU A 96 -8.12 7.66 -7.23
CA GLU A 96 -6.77 7.88 -7.73
C GLU A 96 -5.74 7.38 -6.71
N GLU A 97 -5.20 6.19 -6.96
CA GLU A 97 -4.14 5.62 -6.14
C GLU A 97 -2.81 6.27 -6.51
N THR A 98 -2.03 6.64 -5.50
CA THR A 98 -0.70 7.22 -5.66
C THR A 98 0.32 6.37 -4.91
N TYR A 99 1.45 6.12 -5.56
CA TYR A 99 2.53 5.29 -5.06
C TYR A 99 3.87 6.00 -5.19
N ASP A 100 4.74 5.80 -4.20
CA ASP A 100 6.18 6.07 -4.32
C ASP A 100 6.92 4.76 -4.58
N VAL A 101 7.43 4.61 -5.80
CA VAL A 101 8.21 3.45 -6.21
C VAL A 101 9.66 3.69 -5.85
N LYS A 102 10.21 2.88 -4.93
CA LYS A 102 11.65 2.86 -4.66
C LYS A 102 12.34 1.94 -5.67
N LEU A 103 13.05 2.54 -6.63
CA LEU A 103 13.82 1.87 -7.65
C LEU A 103 15.30 1.79 -7.24
N PHE A 104 15.87 0.58 -7.25
CA PHE A 104 17.29 0.33 -7.02
C PHE A 104 17.89 -0.29 -8.28
N VAL A 105 18.99 0.28 -8.78
CA VAL A 105 19.67 -0.19 -9.99
C VAL A 105 21.17 -0.29 -9.72
N ALA A 106 21.79 -1.38 -10.16
CA ALA A 106 23.24 -1.50 -10.28
C ALA A 106 23.59 -1.87 -11.72
N LEU A 107 24.79 -1.47 -12.15
CA LEU A 107 25.37 -1.99 -13.38
C LEU A 107 26.06 -3.31 -13.07
N ASN A 108 25.92 -4.28 -13.95
CA ASN A 108 26.78 -5.46 -13.93
C ASN A 108 28.19 -5.03 -14.31
N ALA A 109 29.18 -5.51 -13.57
CA ALA A 109 30.59 -5.35 -13.90
C ALA A 109 30.99 -6.21 -15.11
#